data_AF-A0AA87CRM3-F1
#
_entry.id   AF-A0AA87CRM3-F1
#
_cell.length_a   1.000
_cell.length_b   1.000
_cell.length_c   1.000
_cell.angle_alpha   90.00
_cell.angle_beta   90.00
_cell.angle_gamma   90.00
#
_symmetry.space_group_name_H-M   'P 1'
#
loop_
_entity.id
_entity.type
_entity.pdbx_description
1 polymer ?
#
loop_
_entity_poly.entity_id
_entity_poly.type
_entity_poly.pdbx_seq_one_letter_code
_entity_poly.pdbx_strand_id
1 'polypeptide(L)' 'MNILNRMNFTQEETFLYQKVCLNHAINLSIIEFLISESNDPDEAKKKLAGLINKNVDSRSRGAIDNDLAKLLK' A
#
# COMPACT_ATOMS: atom_id res chain seq x y z
N MET A 1 -20.84 -1.40 -13.43
CA MET A 1 -19.96 -2.23 -14.27
C MET A 1 -18.55 -2.07 -13.73
N ASN A 2 -17.97 -3.11 -13.13
CA ASN A 2 -16.68 -3.03 -12.42
C ASN A 2 -15.53 -2.75 -13.40
N ILE A 3 -14.52 -1.99 -12.97
CA ILE A 3 -13.35 -1.60 -13.81
C ILE A 3 -12.66 -2.81 -14.44
N LEU A 4 -12.72 -3.96 -13.76
CA LEU A 4 -12.25 -5.26 -14.25
C LEU A 4 -12.90 -5.74 -15.55
N ASN A 5 -14.15 -5.35 -15.85
CA ASN A 5 -14.81 -5.73 -17.11
C ASN A 5 -14.38 -4.84 -18.31
N ARG A 6 -13.59 -3.77 -18.09
CA ARG A 6 -13.11 -2.87 -19.14
C ARG A 6 -11.70 -3.21 -19.63
N MET A 7 -10.95 -3.98 -18.85
CA MET A 7 -9.64 -4.53 -19.23
C MET A 7 -9.88 -6.00 -19.54
N ASN A 8 -9.44 -6.50 -20.71
CA ASN A 8 -9.59 -7.91 -21.09
C ASN A 8 -8.66 -8.80 -20.27
N PHE A 9 -8.83 -8.83 -18.94
CA PHE A 9 -8.13 -9.76 -18.08
C PHE A 9 -8.78 -11.13 -18.16
N THR A 10 -7.94 -12.15 -18.19
CA THR A 10 -8.34 -13.52 -17.88
C THR A 10 -8.85 -13.60 -16.43
N GLN A 11 -9.53 -14.70 -16.10
CA GLN A 11 -9.97 -14.94 -14.72
C GLN A 11 -8.77 -15.02 -13.76
N GLU A 12 -7.66 -15.60 -14.21
CA GLU A 12 -6.43 -15.70 -13.41
C GLU A 12 -5.82 -14.32 -13.16
N GLU A 13 -5.71 -13.48 -14.18
CA GLU A 13 -5.23 -12.10 -14.02
C GLU A 13 -6.16 -11.27 -13.12
N THR A 14 -7.47 -11.47 -13.21
CA THR A 14 -8.45 -10.82 -12.34
C THR A 14 -8.28 -11.24 -10.88
N PHE A 15 -8.10 -12.54 -10.62
CA PHE A 15 -7.85 -13.06 -9.28
C PHE A 15 -6.54 -12.52 -8.70
N LEU A 16 -5.46 -12.54 -9.49
CA LEU A 16 -4.16 -12.00 -9.07
C LEU A 16 -4.26 -10.50 -8.77
N TYR A 17 -4.93 -9.73 -9.62
CA TYR A 17 -5.15 -8.30 -9.40
C TYR A 17 -5.95 -8.04 -8.11
N GLN A 18 -7.06 -8.74 -7.91
CA GLN A 18 -7.87 -8.60 -6.69
C GLN A 18 -7.08 -8.94 -5.43
N LYS A 19 -6.25 -9.99 -5.48
CA LYS A 19 -5.36 -10.36 -4.38
C LYS A 19 -4.32 -9.27 -4.08
N VAL A 20 -3.72 -8.67 -5.11
CA VAL A 20 -2.79 -7.54 -4.95
C VAL A 20 -3.51 -6.34 -4.32
N CYS A 21 -4.72 -5.99 -4.80
CA CYS A 21 -5.52 -4.92 -4.21
C CYS A 21 -5.89 -5.17 -2.75
N LEU A 22 -6.29 -6.40 -2.39
CA LEU A 22 -6.62 -6.76 -1.01
C LEU A 22 -5.39 -6.63 -0.10
N ASN A 23 -4.24 -7.17 -0.52
CA ASN A 23 -3.00 -7.05 0.23
C ASN A 23 -2.59 -5.59 0.41
N HIS A 24 -2.77 -4.77 -0.62
CA HIS A 24 -2.50 -3.35 -0.55
C HIS A 24 -3.38 -2.65 0.50
N ALA A 25 -4.69 -2.87 0.46
CA ALA A 25 -5.64 -2.30 1.42
C ALA A 25 -5.32 -2.70 2.87
N ILE A 26 -5.02 -3.98 3.11
CA ILE A 26 -4.64 -4.48 4.44
C ILE A 26 -3.35 -3.80 4.93
N ASN A 27 -2.34 -3.68 4.07
CA ASN A 27 -1.07 -3.03 4.45
C ASN A 27 -1.27 -1.56 4.82
N LEU A 28 -2.09 -0.81 4.07
CA LEU A 28 -2.43 0.57 4.41
C LEU A 28 -3.12 0.67 5.78
N SER A 29 -4.13 -0.17 6.02
CA SER A 29 -4.85 -0.17 7.30
C SER A 29 -3.95 -0.52 8.49
N ILE A 30 -2.99 -1.44 8.32
CA ILE A 30 -2.01 -1.77 9.37
C ILE A 30 -1.12 -0.56 9.66
N ILE A 31 -0.62 0.12 8.62
CA ILE A 31 0.24 1.31 8.80
C ILE A 31 -0.53 2.43 9.49
N GLU A 32 -1.78 2.68 9.08
CA GLU A 32 -2.64 3.68 9.71
C GLU A 32 -2.88 3.38 11.19
N PHE A 33 -3.19 2.13 11.52
CA PHE A 33 -3.33 1.68 12.91
C PHE A 33 -2.05 1.87 13.72
N LEU A 34 -0.89 1.51 13.18
CA LEU A 34 0.39 1.69 13.88
C LEU A 34 0.71 3.17 14.14
N ILE A 35 0.30 4.07 13.24
CA ILE A 35 0.45 5.51 13.44
C ILE A 35 -0.53 5.99 14.53
N SER A 36 -1.79 5.53 14.51
CA SER A 36 -2.81 5.97 15.48
C SER A 36 -2.52 5.51 16.91
N GLU A 37 -1.93 4.33 17.08
CA GLU A 37 -1.53 3.79 18.39
C GLU A 37 -0.18 4.36 18.89
N SER A 38 0.52 5.15 18.09
CA SER A 38 1.79 5.76 18.49
C SER A 38 1.55 6.94 19.43
N ASN A 39 2.35 7.01 20.50
CA ASN A 39 2.44 8.20 21.36
C ASN A 39 2.96 9.44 20.60
N ASP A 40 3.69 9.23 19.51
CA ASP A 40 4.17 10.27 18.60
C ASP A 40 3.90 9.84 17.14
N PRO A 41 2.76 10.25 16.57
CA PRO A 41 2.38 9.87 15.21
C PRO A 41 3.35 10.37 14.13
N ASP A 42 3.92 11.57 14.30
CA ASP A 42 4.82 12.17 13.31
C ASP A 42 6.17 11.44 13.27
N GLU A 43 6.70 11.06 14.44
CA GLU A 43 7.91 10.22 14.51
C GLU A 43 7.65 8.80 13.99
N ALA A 44 6.47 8.23 14.25
CA ALA A 44 6.08 6.93 13.71
C ALA A 44 6.02 6.96 12.17
N LYS A 45 5.40 7.98 11.58
CA LYS A 45 5.38 8.19 10.12
C LYS A 45 6.78 8.22 9.53
N LYS A 46 7.71 8.99 10.13
CA LYS A 46 9.11 9.09 9.66
C LYS A 46 9.84 7.75 9.73
N LYS A 47 9.70 7.01 10.84
CA LYS A 47 10.31 5.68 11.00
C LYS A 47 9.76 4.67 9.99
N LEU A 48 8.45 4.65 9.79
CA LEU A 48 7.79 3.78 8.82
C LEU A 48 8.23 4.10 7.39
N ALA A 49 8.29 5.37 7.01
CA ALA A 49 8.83 5.81 5.72
C ALA A 49 10.30 5.37 5.53
N GLY A 50 11.13 5.48 6.58
CA GLY A 50 12.51 4.99 6.57
C GLY A 50 12.62 3.48 6.38
N LEU A 51 11.80 2.70 7.08
CA LEU A 51 11.75 1.24 6.98
C LEU A 51 11.30 0.79 5.59
N ILE A 52 10.28 1.42 5.03
CA ILE A 52 9.79 1.13 3.67
C ILE A 52 10.89 1.43 2.66
N ASN A 53 11.53 2.60 2.75
CA ASN A 53 12.62 2.97 1.84
C ASN A 53 13.83 2.03 1.91
N LYS A 54 14.10 1.45 3.10
CA LYS A 54 15.22 0.53 3.31
C LYS A 54 14.92 -0.90 2.85
N ASN A 55 13.70 -1.38 3.11
CA ASN A 55 13.37 -2.81 2.96
C ASN A 55 12.58 -3.12 1.69
N VAL A 56 11.96 -2.12 1.05
CA VAL A 56 11.22 -2.30 -0.19
C VAL A 56 12.11 -1.95 -1.38
N ASP A 57 12.24 -2.89 -2.32
CA ASP A 57 13.04 -2.70 -3.53
C ASP A 57 12.56 -1.47 -4.35
N SER A 58 13.47 -0.79 -5.05
CA SER A 58 13.15 0.43 -5.79
C SER A 58 12.10 0.24 -6.89
N ARG A 59 11.99 -0.95 -7.49
CA ARG A 59 10.97 -1.27 -8.50
C ARG A 59 9.58 -1.38 -7.87
N SER A 60 9.50 -2.01 -6.70
CA SER A 60 8.30 -2.02 -5.85
C SER A 60 7.99 -0.64 -5.26
N ARG A 61 9.01 0.22 -5.10
CA ARG A 61 8.83 1.62 -4.65
C ARG A 61 8.36 2.58 -5.72
N GLY A 62 8.62 2.31 -7.01
CA GLY A 62 8.00 3.05 -8.12
C GLY A 62 6.48 2.94 -8.13
N ALA A 63 5.96 1.91 -7.44
CA ALA A 63 4.56 1.70 -7.12
C ALA A 63 4.24 2.02 -5.63
N ILE A 64 5.04 2.87 -4.95
CA ILE A 64 4.55 3.55 -3.73
C ILE A 64 3.31 4.32 -4.17
N ASP A 65 2.17 3.73 -3.84
CA ASP A 65 0.87 4.25 -4.18
C ASP A 65 0.74 5.67 -3.59
N ASN A 66 0.02 6.53 -4.29
CA ASN A 66 -0.32 7.87 -3.82
C ASN A 66 -0.93 7.83 -2.41
N ASP A 67 -1.62 6.75 -2.07
CA ASP A 67 -2.25 6.58 -0.76
C ASP A 67 -1.23 6.29 0.36
N LEU A 68 -0.22 5.46 0.10
CA LEU A 68 0.90 5.28 1.04
C LEU A 68 1.71 6.56 1.19
N ALA A 69 1.94 7.29 0.09
CA ALA A 69 2.64 8.57 0.11
C ALA A 69 1.85 9.66 0.86
N LYS A 70 0.52 9.68 0.77
CA LYS A 70 -0.34 10.59 1.56
C LYS A 70 -0.31 10.23 3.05
N LEU A 71 -0.38 8.94 3.37
CA LEU A 71 -0.43 8.46 4.76
C LEU A 71 0.87 8.79 5.52
N LEU A 72 2.01 8.78 4.82
CA LEU A 72 3.34 9.01 5.40
C LEU A 72 3.85 10.45 5.26
N LYS A 73 3.10 11.34 4.61
CA LYS A 73 3.36 12.79 4.59
C LYS A 73 2.74 13.49 5.79
#